data_AF-A0A8J5LGK8-F1
#
_entry.id   AF-A0A8J5LGK8-F1
#
_cell.length_a   1.000
_cell.length_b   1.000
_cell.length_c   1.000
_cell.angle_alpha   90.00
_cell.angle_beta   90.00
_cell.angle_gamma   90.00
#
_symmetry.space_group_name_H-M   'P 1'
#
loop_
_entity.id
_entity.type
_entity.pdbx_description
1 polymer ?
#
loop_
_entity_poly.entity_id
_entity_poly.type
_entity_poly.pdbx_seq_one_letter_code
_entity_poly.pdbx_strand_id
1 'polypeptide(L)'
;MAPILNYEQHAQRLIEPDLCTYFLCVFSPYIDFAVQMRLQMVMEVRDSLEIAHTAEYLNFLRCYFRAFTVILTQLTSPQTTESVEHKLRNVVVEILNRLPHSEVLRPFVQDLLKLSLAVLTNDNEDNAFISVRIIFDLLRNFRPTVEAEVQPFIDFVCSIYRNFPATVSHIFNSNSSPSTSSSTGPTVASPSPPPPPSSHLLGSRGDDGSGLDAPPGHGGIGGVVSPYSGTGQLNPSTRSFKIVTESPLVVMFLFQLYPKLVQTNIPYLLPLLVSSISITGPEKVSNNQKPQFVELKGAQVKTLSFLTYLLKTHADYIKPHEESICKSIVNLLVTCPDSVSIRKEMLIALKHVLSSDIRRGLFPLIDTLLDERCQHLIFVLEFNFPLCFLSCSLLSVWG
;
A
#
# COMPACT_ATOMS: atom_id res chain seq x y z
N MET A 1 -13.85 -29.01 0.85
CA MET A 1 -12.85 -29.46 1.85
C MET A 1 -13.60 -30.09 3.03
N ALA A 2 -12.99 -31.04 3.73
CA ALA A 2 -13.57 -31.62 4.93
C ALA A 2 -13.54 -30.58 6.07
N PRO A 3 -14.57 -30.51 6.94
CA PRO A 3 -14.58 -29.58 8.06
C PRO A 3 -13.49 -29.93 9.09
N ILE A 4 -12.88 -28.91 9.71
CA ILE A 4 -11.92 -29.12 10.80
C ILE A 4 -12.67 -29.64 12.02
N LEU A 5 -12.45 -30.91 12.37
CA LEU A 5 -13.20 -31.59 13.44
C LEU A 5 -12.68 -31.25 14.85
N ASN A 6 -11.37 -31.00 15.00
CA ASN A 6 -10.74 -30.70 16.29
C ASN A 6 -9.76 -29.54 16.14
N TYR A 7 -10.18 -28.35 16.56
CA TYR A 7 -9.40 -27.11 16.43
C TYR A 7 -8.15 -27.10 17.30
N GLU A 8 -8.20 -27.68 18.50
CA GLU A 8 -7.06 -27.71 19.41
C GLU A 8 -5.93 -28.55 18.82
N GLN A 9 -6.24 -29.78 18.38
CA GLN A 9 -5.26 -30.66 17.76
C GLN A 9 -4.73 -30.07 16.44
N HIS A 10 -5.61 -29.44 15.65
CA HIS A 10 -5.20 -28.80 14.39
C HIS A 10 -4.24 -27.62 14.63
N ALA A 11 -4.56 -26.75 15.60
CA ALA A 11 -3.69 -25.64 15.99
C ALA A 11 -2.36 -26.10 16.59
N GLN A 12 -2.34 -27.20 17.35
CA GLN A 12 -1.09 -27.80 17.86
C GLN A 12 -0.20 -28.29 16.72
N ARG A 13 -0.76 -29.06 15.77
CA ARG A 13 -0.02 -29.55 14.58
C ARG A 13 0.52 -28.43 13.71
N LEU A 14 -0.17 -27.30 13.70
CA LEU A 14 0.27 -26.11 12.95
C LEU A 14 1.58 -25.52 13.53
N ILE A 15 1.77 -25.60 14.84
CA ILE A 15 3.00 -25.15 15.52
C ILE A 15 4.06 -26.26 15.49
N GLU A 16 3.71 -27.43 16.02
CA GLU A 16 4.57 -28.61 16.17
C GLU A 16 4.04 -29.74 15.27
N PRO A 17 4.56 -29.90 14.04
CA PRO A 17 4.18 -31.03 13.19
C PRO A 17 4.62 -32.36 13.85
N ASP A 18 3.84 -33.44 13.73
CA ASP A 18 4.09 -34.70 14.43
C ASP A 18 5.55 -35.23 14.31
N LEU A 19 6.06 -35.94 15.33
CA LEU A 19 7.45 -36.45 15.48
C LEU A 19 8.06 -37.15 14.24
N CYS A 20 7.26 -37.80 13.40
CA CYS A 20 7.73 -38.38 12.12
C CYS A 20 8.26 -37.31 11.14
N THR A 21 7.76 -36.09 11.22
CA THR A 21 8.19 -34.94 10.43
C THR A 21 9.49 -34.35 11.01
N TYR A 22 9.60 -34.28 12.34
CA TYR A 22 10.79 -33.76 13.05
C TYR A 22 12.07 -34.53 12.73
N PHE A 23 12.01 -35.86 12.57
CA PHE A 23 13.19 -36.69 12.25
C PHE A 23 13.72 -36.44 10.83
N LEU A 24 12.89 -35.91 9.92
CA LEU A 24 13.26 -35.58 8.55
C LEU A 24 13.65 -34.10 8.37
N CYS A 25 13.18 -33.20 9.25
CA CYS A 25 13.46 -31.76 9.20
C CYS A 25 14.91 -31.35 9.52
N VAL A 26 15.79 -32.28 9.94
CA VAL A 26 17.20 -31.98 10.27
C VAL A 26 18.07 -31.75 9.03
N PHE A 27 17.52 -31.96 7.82
CA PHE A 27 18.22 -31.71 6.54
C PHE A 27 17.60 -30.52 5.78
N SER A 28 18.45 -29.65 5.22
CA SER A 28 18.08 -28.40 4.50
C SER A 28 16.96 -28.50 3.44
N PRO A 29 16.75 -29.62 2.71
CA PRO A 29 15.63 -29.75 1.76
C PRO A 29 14.23 -29.87 2.39
N TYR A 30 14.12 -30.04 3.72
CA TYR A 30 12.85 -30.31 4.41
C TYR A 30 12.22 -29.12 5.14
N ILE A 31 12.93 -28.00 5.30
CA ILE A 31 12.37 -26.77 5.90
C ILE A 31 11.23 -26.23 5.02
N ASP A 32 11.42 -26.24 3.69
CA ASP A 32 10.40 -25.82 2.71
C ASP A 32 9.14 -26.70 2.79
N PHE A 33 9.30 -28.01 3.01
CA PHE A 33 8.17 -28.92 3.15
C PHE A 33 7.31 -28.61 4.39
N ALA A 34 7.94 -28.26 5.51
CA ALA A 34 7.22 -27.90 6.74
C ALA A 34 6.45 -26.57 6.58
N VAL A 35 7.03 -25.58 5.89
CA VAL A 35 6.35 -24.32 5.57
C VAL A 35 5.18 -24.55 4.62
N GLN A 36 5.34 -25.43 3.63
CA GLN A 36 4.29 -25.75 2.68
C GLN A 36 3.12 -26.51 3.32
N MET A 37 3.39 -27.44 4.23
CA MET A 37 2.37 -28.11 5.04
C MET A 37 1.58 -27.11 5.89
N ARG A 38 2.28 -26.19 6.57
CA ARG A 38 1.65 -25.12 7.35
C ARG A 38 0.78 -24.21 6.48
N LEU A 39 1.24 -23.88 5.28
CA LEU A 39 0.46 -23.09 4.32
C LEU A 39 -0.85 -23.81 3.98
N GLN A 40 -0.82 -25.11 3.70
CA GLN A 40 -2.03 -25.88 3.41
C GLN A 40 -3.01 -25.83 4.60
N MET A 41 -2.52 -26.11 5.82
CA MET A 41 -3.35 -26.06 7.03
C MET A 41 -3.94 -24.67 7.29
N VAL A 42 -3.16 -23.61 7.10
CA VAL A 42 -3.65 -22.22 7.25
C VAL A 42 -4.69 -21.87 6.19
N MET A 43 -4.54 -22.36 4.96
CA MET A 43 -5.56 -22.19 3.92
C MET A 43 -6.87 -22.89 4.29
N GLU A 44 -6.82 -24.09 4.89
CA GLU A 44 -8.02 -24.78 5.40
C GLU A 44 -8.73 -23.95 6.50
N VAL A 45 -7.96 -23.30 7.38
CA VAL A 45 -8.51 -22.39 8.40
C VAL A 45 -9.14 -21.14 7.77
N ARG A 46 -8.47 -20.54 6.77
CA ARG A 46 -9.01 -19.38 6.03
C ARG A 46 -10.32 -19.73 5.34
N ASP A 47 -10.40 -20.89 4.72
CA ASP A 47 -11.57 -21.35 3.98
C ASP A 47 -12.73 -21.72 4.92
N SER A 48 -12.43 -22.07 6.18
CA SER A 48 -13.41 -22.38 7.23
C SER A 48 -13.70 -21.19 8.18
N LEU A 49 -13.30 -19.97 7.81
CA LEU A 49 -13.31 -18.82 8.73
C LEU A 49 -14.73 -18.36 9.16
N GLU A 50 -15.78 -18.80 8.49
CA GLU A 50 -17.17 -18.53 8.87
C GLU A 50 -17.48 -18.93 10.32
N ILE A 51 -16.75 -19.90 10.88
CA ILE A 51 -16.87 -20.31 12.28
C ILE A 51 -16.65 -19.16 13.27
N ALA A 52 -15.82 -18.16 12.90
CA ALA A 52 -15.56 -16.99 13.73
C ALA A 52 -16.81 -16.11 13.95
N HIS A 53 -17.87 -16.31 13.16
CA HIS A 53 -19.15 -15.62 13.32
C HIS A 53 -20.19 -16.42 14.13
N THR A 54 -19.79 -17.56 14.70
CA THR A 54 -20.67 -18.44 15.49
C THR A 54 -20.34 -18.38 16.98
N ALA A 55 -21.04 -19.17 17.80
CA ALA A 55 -20.74 -19.32 19.22
C ALA A 55 -19.33 -19.91 19.49
N GLU A 56 -18.71 -20.56 18.49
CA GLU A 56 -17.38 -21.15 18.59
C GLU A 56 -16.24 -20.12 18.45
N TYR A 57 -16.53 -18.84 18.24
CA TYR A 57 -15.51 -17.82 18.01
C TYR A 57 -14.45 -17.75 19.12
N LEU A 58 -14.87 -17.83 20.38
CA LEU A 58 -13.93 -17.81 21.51
C LEU A 58 -13.00 -19.04 21.49
N ASN A 59 -13.54 -20.21 21.16
CA ASN A 59 -12.78 -21.45 21.05
C ASN A 59 -11.76 -21.38 19.90
N PHE A 60 -12.21 -20.87 18.74
CA PHE A 60 -11.34 -20.57 17.60
C PHE A 60 -10.17 -19.66 18.00
N LEU A 61 -10.44 -18.53 18.68
CA LEU A 61 -9.41 -17.60 19.12
C LEU A 61 -8.42 -18.26 20.09
N ARG A 62 -8.92 -19.01 21.09
CA ARG A 62 -8.05 -19.73 22.05
C ARG A 62 -7.10 -20.71 21.37
N CYS A 63 -7.56 -21.42 20.35
CA CYS A 63 -6.74 -22.38 19.62
C CYS A 63 -5.75 -21.69 18.69
N TYR A 64 -6.24 -20.82 17.80
CA TYR A 64 -5.47 -20.35 16.66
C TYR A 64 -4.71 -19.05 16.90
N PHE A 65 -5.15 -18.18 17.80
CA PHE A 65 -4.49 -16.88 17.99
C PHE A 65 -3.02 -17.05 18.38
N ARG A 66 -2.74 -17.99 19.30
CA ARG A 66 -1.36 -18.35 19.67
C ARG A 66 -0.59 -18.94 18.49
N ALA A 67 -1.21 -19.85 17.73
CA ALA A 67 -0.56 -20.47 16.59
C ALA A 67 -0.16 -19.45 15.52
N PHE A 68 -1.05 -18.52 15.18
CA PHE A 68 -0.78 -17.42 14.25
C PHE A 68 0.32 -16.49 14.75
N THR A 69 0.30 -16.15 16.05
CA THR A 69 1.34 -15.34 16.67
C THR A 69 2.71 -16.01 16.54
N VAL A 70 2.80 -17.31 16.86
CA VAL A 70 4.04 -18.10 16.78
C VAL A 70 4.52 -18.24 15.33
N ILE A 71 3.60 -18.43 14.36
CA ILE A 71 3.97 -18.44 12.94
C ILE A 71 4.64 -17.12 12.55
N LEU A 72 4.01 -15.99 12.86
CA LEU A 72 4.49 -14.67 12.42
C LEU A 72 5.74 -14.19 13.15
N THR A 73 6.02 -14.71 14.35
CA THR A 73 7.12 -14.20 15.20
C THR A 73 8.29 -15.18 15.38
N GLN A 74 8.08 -16.49 15.25
CA GLN A 74 9.09 -17.50 15.60
C GLN A 74 9.34 -18.50 14.48
N LEU A 75 8.29 -18.99 13.81
CA LEU A 75 8.44 -20.05 12.80
C LEU A 75 8.75 -19.53 11.40
N THR A 76 8.51 -18.25 11.15
CA THR A 76 8.78 -17.61 9.87
C THR A 76 9.42 -16.25 10.08
N SER A 77 10.09 -15.77 9.05
CA SER A 77 10.77 -14.50 8.96
C SER A 77 10.19 -13.65 7.81
N PRO A 78 10.21 -12.31 7.93
CA PRO A 78 9.87 -11.42 6.82
C PRO A 78 10.63 -11.76 5.54
N GLN A 79 9.89 -11.86 4.44
CA GLN A 79 10.43 -12.25 3.14
C GLN A 79 10.53 -11.04 2.21
N THR A 80 11.57 -11.01 1.38
CA THR A 80 11.77 -9.95 0.37
C THR A 80 11.39 -10.40 -1.03
N THR A 81 10.82 -11.59 -1.18
CA THR A 81 10.36 -12.17 -2.46
C THR A 81 9.09 -12.97 -2.24
N GLU A 82 8.38 -13.29 -3.32
CA GLU A 82 7.14 -14.09 -3.29
C GLU A 82 7.42 -15.58 -3.06
N SER A 83 7.88 -15.94 -1.85
CA SER A 83 8.12 -17.32 -1.43
C SER A 83 6.86 -18.01 -0.86
N VAL A 84 6.92 -19.33 -0.67
CA VAL A 84 5.86 -20.07 0.04
C VAL A 84 5.72 -19.58 1.48
N GLU A 85 6.83 -19.21 2.11
CA GLU A 85 6.86 -18.60 3.45
C GLU A 85 6.18 -17.23 3.46
N HIS A 86 6.42 -16.40 2.44
CA HIS A 86 5.72 -15.12 2.28
C HIS A 86 4.21 -15.36 2.20
N LYS A 87 3.78 -16.30 1.34
CA LYS A 87 2.37 -16.65 1.18
C LYS A 87 1.75 -17.19 2.48
N LEU A 88 2.46 -18.02 3.24
CA LEU A 88 2.02 -18.47 4.57
C LEU A 88 1.78 -17.28 5.50
N ARG A 89 2.76 -16.39 5.64
CA ARG A 89 2.63 -15.19 6.48
C ARG A 89 1.45 -14.33 6.03
N ASN A 90 1.31 -14.12 4.72
CA ASN A 90 0.26 -13.32 4.14
C ASN A 90 -1.14 -13.87 4.47
N VAL A 91 -1.39 -15.16 4.27
CA VAL A 91 -2.69 -15.76 4.61
C VAL A 91 -2.98 -15.67 6.11
N VAL A 92 -1.99 -15.83 6.98
CA VAL A 92 -2.20 -15.64 8.43
C VAL A 92 -2.66 -14.22 8.74
N VAL A 93 -2.01 -13.19 8.17
CA VAL A 93 -2.40 -11.79 8.38
C VAL A 93 -3.79 -11.51 7.77
N GLU A 94 -4.14 -12.11 6.63
CA GLU A 94 -5.49 -12.02 6.05
C GLU A 94 -6.57 -12.60 6.98
N ILE A 95 -6.31 -13.74 7.61
CA ILE A 95 -7.23 -14.35 8.58
C ILE A 95 -7.43 -13.37 9.75
N LEU A 96 -6.34 -12.83 10.30
CA LEU A 96 -6.40 -11.87 11.41
C LEU A 96 -7.20 -10.61 11.06
N ASN A 97 -7.10 -10.13 9.81
CA ASN A 97 -7.85 -8.99 9.32
C ASN A 97 -9.36 -9.25 9.12
N ARG A 98 -9.78 -10.51 9.09
CA ARG A 98 -11.18 -10.90 8.91
C ARG A 98 -11.88 -11.28 10.22
N LEU A 99 -11.20 -11.16 11.37
CA LEU A 99 -11.76 -11.47 12.67
C LEU A 99 -12.91 -10.50 13.05
N PRO A 100 -14.05 -10.98 13.54
CA PRO A 100 -15.14 -10.10 13.98
C PRO A 100 -14.75 -9.24 15.19
N HIS A 101 -15.03 -7.93 15.11
CA HIS A 101 -14.82 -6.96 16.20
C HIS A 101 -15.92 -7.02 17.27
N SER A 102 -16.17 -8.20 17.82
CA SER A 102 -17.13 -8.41 18.91
C SER A 102 -16.45 -8.33 20.28
N GLU A 103 -17.26 -8.31 21.34
CA GLU A 103 -16.81 -8.35 22.74
C GLU A 103 -15.90 -9.57 23.03
N VAL A 104 -16.10 -10.66 22.30
CA VAL A 104 -15.32 -11.91 22.44
C VAL A 104 -13.84 -11.69 22.09
N LEU A 105 -13.53 -10.75 21.18
CA LEU A 105 -12.16 -10.45 20.77
C LEU A 105 -11.39 -9.65 21.84
N ARG A 106 -12.07 -8.92 22.73
CA ARG A 106 -11.44 -7.98 23.70
C ARG A 106 -10.23 -8.54 24.44
N PRO A 107 -10.23 -9.78 24.96
CA PRO A 107 -9.08 -10.33 25.68
C PRO A 107 -7.82 -10.45 24.82
N PHE A 108 -7.95 -10.49 23.51
CA PHE A 108 -6.85 -10.67 22.54
C PHE A 108 -6.44 -9.35 21.85
N VAL A 109 -7.22 -8.28 22.00
CA VAL A 109 -7.05 -7.02 21.26
C VAL A 109 -5.67 -6.40 21.46
N GLN A 110 -5.17 -6.37 22.71
CA GLN A 110 -3.87 -5.76 23.00
C GLN A 110 -2.73 -6.51 22.32
N ASP A 111 -2.75 -7.84 22.38
CA ASP A 111 -1.73 -8.68 21.75
C ASP A 111 -1.85 -8.65 20.23
N LEU A 112 -3.08 -8.61 19.70
CA LEU A 112 -3.32 -8.50 18.25
C LEU A 112 -2.78 -7.17 17.73
N LEU A 113 -3.03 -6.07 18.44
CA LEU A 113 -2.53 -4.76 18.04
C LEU A 113 -1.00 -4.70 18.06
N LYS A 114 -0.35 -5.25 19.09
CA LYS A 114 1.12 -5.35 19.16
C LYS A 114 1.69 -6.22 18.04
N LEU A 115 1.06 -7.36 17.76
CA LEU A 115 1.46 -8.25 16.68
C LEU A 115 1.32 -7.54 15.32
N SER A 116 0.19 -6.88 15.06
CA SER A 116 -0.03 -6.11 13.83
C SER A 116 0.94 -4.95 13.70
N LEU A 117 1.28 -4.24 14.78
CA LEU A 117 2.34 -3.23 14.77
C LEU A 117 3.70 -3.85 14.42
N ALA A 118 4.06 -5.00 15.01
CA ALA A 118 5.30 -5.69 14.69
C ALA A 118 5.38 -6.12 13.21
N VAL A 119 4.27 -6.60 12.63
CA VAL A 119 4.20 -6.92 11.20
C VAL A 119 4.29 -5.65 10.35
N LEU A 120 3.58 -4.59 10.72
CA LEU A 120 3.64 -3.28 10.04
C LEU A 120 5.08 -2.73 10.01
N THR A 121 5.84 -2.85 11.10
CA THR A 121 7.19 -2.24 11.21
C THR A 121 8.30 -3.08 10.60
N ASN A 122 8.17 -4.42 10.59
CA ASN A 122 9.28 -5.32 10.26
C ASN A 122 9.06 -6.17 9.01
N ASP A 123 7.82 -6.28 8.51
CA ASP A 123 7.51 -7.14 7.36
C ASP A 123 7.57 -6.37 6.02
N ASN A 124 7.28 -7.09 4.95
CA ASN A 124 7.15 -6.53 3.61
C ASN A 124 5.85 -5.71 3.44
N GLU A 125 5.79 -4.96 2.36
CA GLU A 125 4.70 -4.03 2.09
C GLU A 125 3.31 -4.67 1.97
N ASP A 126 3.19 -5.90 1.47
CA ASP A 126 1.87 -6.54 1.29
C ASP A 126 1.29 -6.97 2.65
N ASN A 127 2.10 -7.56 3.52
CA ASN A 127 1.68 -7.91 4.88
C ASN A 127 1.44 -6.68 5.74
N ALA A 128 2.28 -5.65 5.58
CA ALA A 128 2.11 -4.37 6.27
C ALA A 128 0.83 -3.64 5.83
N PHE A 129 0.45 -3.74 4.57
CA PHE A 129 -0.76 -3.12 4.03
C PHE A 129 -2.04 -3.73 4.63
N ILE A 130 -2.05 -5.04 4.90
CA ILE A 130 -3.14 -5.67 5.65
C ILE A 130 -3.05 -5.27 7.12
N SER A 131 -1.85 -5.27 7.71
CA SER A 131 -1.65 -4.96 9.13
C SER A 131 -2.09 -3.56 9.52
N VAL A 132 -1.89 -2.55 8.67
CA VAL A 132 -2.37 -1.18 8.92
C VAL A 132 -3.90 -1.10 9.00
N ARG A 133 -4.63 -1.95 8.28
CA ARG A 133 -6.10 -2.03 8.36
C ARG A 133 -6.55 -2.63 9.68
N ILE A 134 -5.89 -3.72 10.12
CA ILE A 134 -6.13 -4.30 11.45
C ILE A 134 -5.91 -3.24 12.53
N ILE A 135 -4.78 -2.53 12.48
CA ILE A 135 -4.46 -1.46 13.44
C ILE A 135 -5.55 -0.39 13.44
N PHE A 136 -5.96 0.10 12.27
CA PHE A 136 -7.01 1.11 12.15
C PHE A 136 -8.32 0.66 12.80
N ASP A 137 -8.78 -0.56 12.50
CA ASP A 137 -10.03 -1.09 13.02
C ASP A 137 -9.98 -1.35 14.52
N LEU A 138 -8.86 -1.85 15.05
CA LEU A 138 -8.71 -2.03 16.49
C LEU A 138 -8.70 -0.70 17.24
N LEU A 139 -7.94 0.28 16.73
CA LEU A 139 -7.89 1.63 17.29
C LEU A 139 -9.26 2.32 17.23
N ARG A 140 -10.08 2.01 16.23
CA ARG A 140 -11.45 2.51 16.09
C ARG A 140 -12.43 1.89 17.08
N ASN A 141 -12.43 0.57 17.23
CA ASN A 141 -13.52 -0.17 17.87
C ASN A 141 -13.27 -0.49 19.36
N PHE A 142 -12.01 -0.53 19.82
CA PHE A 142 -11.68 -1.03 21.17
C PHE A 142 -11.08 0.02 22.10
N ARG A 143 -11.53 1.27 22.00
CA ARG A 143 -11.15 2.33 22.96
C ARG A 143 -11.76 2.11 24.34
N PRO A 144 -11.07 2.50 25.43
CA PRO A 144 -9.74 3.12 25.49
C PRO A 144 -8.58 2.10 25.58
N THR A 145 -8.86 0.80 25.57
CA THR A 145 -7.90 -0.29 25.86
C THR A 145 -6.60 -0.22 25.06
N VAL A 146 -6.65 0.36 23.86
CA VAL A 146 -5.56 0.41 22.88
C VAL A 146 -4.83 1.76 22.79
N GLU A 147 -5.18 2.73 23.65
CA GLU A 147 -4.62 4.09 23.58
C GLU A 147 -3.09 4.14 23.73
N ALA A 148 -2.51 3.26 24.56
CA ALA A 148 -1.06 3.20 24.78
C ALA A 148 -0.27 2.87 23.50
N GLU A 149 -0.89 2.20 22.54
CA GLU A 149 -0.25 1.78 21.29
C GLU A 149 -0.42 2.82 20.14
N VAL A 150 -1.12 3.93 20.41
CA VAL A 150 -1.33 5.00 19.42
C VAL A 150 -0.02 5.74 19.11
N GLN A 151 0.79 6.05 20.13
CA GLN A 151 2.06 6.75 19.95
C GLN A 151 3.08 5.90 19.16
N PRO A 152 3.29 4.60 19.46
CA PRO A 152 4.10 3.72 18.62
C PRO A 152 3.73 3.73 17.13
N PHE A 153 2.43 3.79 16.80
CA PHE A 153 2.00 3.92 15.41
C PHE A 153 2.42 5.27 14.79
N ILE A 154 2.23 6.38 15.51
CA ILE A 154 2.63 7.72 15.04
C ILE A 154 4.16 7.80 14.86
N ASP A 155 4.92 7.18 15.76
CA ASP A 155 6.39 7.12 15.67
C ASP A 155 6.84 6.34 14.42
N PHE A 156 6.16 5.23 14.09
CA PHE A 156 6.37 4.53 12.83
C PHE A 156 6.06 5.43 11.62
N VAL A 157 4.95 6.18 11.64
CA VAL A 157 4.60 7.10 10.55
C VAL A 157 5.67 8.20 10.41
N CYS A 158 6.16 8.76 11.52
CA CYS A 158 7.29 9.69 11.48
C CYS A 158 8.55 9.05 10.87
N SER A 159 8.82 7.77 11.15
CA SER A 159 9.95 7.03 10.59
C SER A 159 9.85 6.88 9.07
N ILE A 160 8.71 6.45 8.53
CA ILE A 160 8.55 6.28 7.07
C ILE A 160 8.62 7.62 6.32
N TYR A 161 8.10 8.71 6.89
CA TYR A 161 8.21 10.04 6.29
C TYR A 161 9.64 10.59 6.35
N ARG A 162 10.36 10.36 7.47
CA ARG A 162 11.79 10.69 7.57
C ARG A 162 12.62 9.92 6.54
N ASN A 163 12.29 8.66 6.30
CA ASN A 163 12.98 7.81 5.34
C ASN A 163 12.50 8.01 3.88
N PHE A 164 11.45 8.80 3.65
CA PHE A 164 10.81 8.96 2.34
C PHE A 164 11.79 9.36 1.21
N PRO A 165 12.74 10.30 1.39
CA PRO A 165 13.72 10.62 0.35
C PRO A 165 14.62 9.43 -0.03
N ALA A 166 15.01 8.62 0.95
CA ALA A 166 15.80 7.42 0.72
C ALA A 166 14.97 6.32 0.03
N THR A 167 13.67 6.22 0.36
CA THR A 167 12.73 5.32 -0.33
C THR A 167 12.61 5.67 -1.82
N VAL A 168 12.43 6.94 -2.15
CA VAL A 168 12.41 7.41 -3.56
C VAL A 168 13.72 7.06 -4.25
N SER A 169 14.85 7.34 -3.61
CA SER A 169 16.17 7.02 -4.17
C SER A 169 16.34 5.52 -4.39
N HIS A 170 15.92 4.68 -3.44
CA HIS A 170 16.01 3.23 -3.55
C HIS A 170 15.18 2.68 -4.72
N ILE A 171 13.92 3.10 -4.84
CA ILE A 171 13.00 2.56 -5.85
C ILE A 171 13.39 3.00 -7.27
N PHE A 172 13.85 4.24 -7.44
CA PHE A 172 14.17 4.77 -8.77
C PHE A 172 15.64 4.61 -9.18
N ASN A 173 16.59 4.57 -8.23
CA ASN A 173 18.00 4.40 -8.55
C ASN A 173 18.45 2.93 -8.57
N SER A 174 17.89 2.03 -7.75
CA SER A 174 18.30 0.60 -7.76
C SER A 174 17.97 -0.10 -9.08
N ASN A 175 16.96 0.37 -9.82
CA ASN A 175 16.58 -0.21 -11.12
C ASN A 175 17.35 0.40 -12.31
N SER A 176 18.32 1.28 -12.05
CA SER A 176 19.17 1.89 -13.09
C SER A 176 20.49 1.13 -13.35
N SER A 177 20.75 0.03 -12.64
CA SER A 177 21.87 -0.85 -12.99
C SER A 177 21.58 -1.61 -14.28
N PRO A 178 22.36 -1.39 -15.36
CA PRO A 178 22.30 -2.27 -16.52
C PRO A 178 22.79 -3.64 -16.07
N SER A 179 22.00 -4.67 -16.33
CA SER A 179 22.48 -6.05 -16.42
C SER A 179 23.77 -6.03 -17.25
N THR A 180 24.91 -6.17 -16.56
CA THR A 180 26.22 -6.16 -17.20
C THR A 180 26.33 -7.49 -17.92
N SER A 181 25.97 -7.49 -19.19
CA SER A 181 26.42 -8.47 -20.16
C SER A 181 27.94 -8.41 -20.19
N SER A 182 28.58 -9.30 -19.44
CA SER A 182 30.02 -9.47 -19.46
C SER A 182 30.45 -10.03 -20.82
N SER A 183 30.88 -9.14 -21.71
CA SER A 183 31.71 -9.47 -22.86
C SER A 183 33.17 -9.14 -22.52
N THR A 184 34.06 -10.13 -22.63
CA THR A 184 35.24 -10.14 -23.53
C THR A 184 36.28 -11.18 -23.10
N GLY A 185 36.65 -12.03 -24.05
CA GLY A 185 37.81 -12.92 -24.03
C GLY A 185 37.91 -13.61 -25.40
N PRO A 186 38.98 -13.41 -26.20
CA PRO A 186 39.00 -13.74 -27.63
C PRO A 186 39.59 -15.12 -27.90
N THR A 187 38.94 -15.95 -28.73
CA THR A 187 39.56 -17.15 -29.32
C THR A 187 39.08 -17.40 -30.75
N VAL A 188 40.01 -17.14 -31.67
CA VAL A 188 40.37 -17.76 -32.96
C VAL A 188 39.38 -18.70 -33.69
N ALA A 189 39.28 -18.48 -35.01
CA ALA A 189 38.34 -18.99 -36.00
C ALA A 189 38.58 -20.42 -36.56
N SER A 190 37.49 -21.05 -37.05
CA SER A 190 37.40 -21.90 -38.26
C SER A 190 35.92 -22.33 -38.59
N PRO A 191 35.56 -22.75 -39.82
CA PRO A 191 34.27 -22.36 -40.45
C PRO A 191 33.27 -23.49 -40.86
N SER A 192 31.96 -23.14 -40.85
CA SER A 192 30.77 -23.66 -41.64
C SER A 192 30.34 -25.16 -41.50
N PRO A 193 29.06 -25.59 -41.81
CA PRO A 193 28.11 -25.12 -42.86
C PRO A 193 26.59 -25.02 -42.43
N PRO A 194 25.62 -24.70 -43.34
CA PRO A 194 24.30 -24.07 -43.05
C PRO A 194 23.09 -25.04 -42.92
N PRO A 195 21.89 -24.56 -42.52
CA PRO A 195 20.68 -25.39 -42.36
C PRO A 195 19.84 -25.52 -43.65
N PRO A 196 19.02 -26.58 -43.80
CA PRO A 196 18.11 -26.73 -44.94
C PRO A 196 16.75 -26.01 -44.73
N PRO A 197 16.07 -25.59 -45.81
CA PRO A 197 14.75 -24.95 -45.77
C PRO A 197 13.63 -25.91 -46.19
N SER A 198 12.38 -25.59 -45.83
CA SER A 198 11.10 -25.95 -46.51
C SER A 198 9.93 -25.54 -45.58
N SER A 199 8.75 -25.10 -45.98
CA SER A 199 8.18 -24.42 -47.16
C SER A 199 6.67 -24.36 -46.86
N HIS A 200 6.05 -23.20 -47.07
CA HIS A 200 4.68 -22.93 -47.56
C HIS A 200 3.51 -23.89 -47.24
N LEU A 201 2.39 -23.31 -46.79
CA LEU A 201 1.08 -23.19 -47.49
C LEU A 201 0.07 -22.55 -46.52
N LEU A 202 -0.37 -21.29 -46.72
CA LEU A 202 -1.54 -20.84 -47.48
C LEU A 202 -2.90 -21.35 -46.95
N GLY A 203 -3.77 -20.41 -46.56
CA GLY A 203 -5.16 -20.46 -47.00
C GLY A 203 -6.27 -20.09 -46.02
N SER A 204 -6.74 -18.85 -46.17
CA SER A 204 -8.16 -18.44 -46.25
C SER A 204 -8.98 -18.07 -45.00
N ARG A 205 -9.47 -16.82 -45.08
CA ARG A 205 -10.89 -16.34 -45.03
C ARG A 205 -11.70 -16.79 -43.81
N GLY A 206 -12.31 -15.92 -43.03
CA GLY A 206 -12.90 -14.60 -43.28
C GLY A 206 -14.21 -14.55 -42.46
N ASP A 207 -14.83 -13.37 -42.43
CA ASP A 207 -16.22 -13.10 -42.05
C ASP A 207 -16.49 -12.33 -40.74
N ASP A 208 -17.48 -11.45 -40.91
CA ASP A 208 -17.74 -10.17 -40.29
C ASP A 208 -18.76 -10.23 -39.12
N GLY A 209 -18.84 -9.13 -38.37
CA GLY A 209 -20.14 -8.48 -38.15
C GLY A 209 -20.74 -8.42 -36.74
N SER A 210 -20.73 -7.20 -36.19
CA SER A 210 -21.86 -6.47 -35.56
C SER A 210 -22.45 -7.00 -34.23
N GLY A 211 -22.44 -6.22 -33.12
CA GLY A 211 -23.43 -5.17 -32.78
C GLY A 211 -24.60 -5.80 -31.98
N LEU A 212 -25.15 -5.32 -30.85
CA LEU A 212 -25.35 -4.02 -30.22
C LEU A 212 -25.91 -4.25 -28.77
N ASP A 213 -25.95 -3.16 -27.99
CA ASP A 213 -26.88 -2.82 -26.90
C ASP A 213 -26.65 -3.24 -25.41
N ALA A 214 -26.70 -2.20 -24.56
CA ALA A 214 -26.57 -2.12 -23.09
C ALA A 214 -27.96 -1.85 -22.44
N PRO A 215 -28.15 -1.39 -21.16
CA PRO A 215 -27.41 -1.43 -19.87
C PRO A 215 -28.35 -1.91 -18.68
N PRO A 216 -28.33 -1.37 -17.43
CA PRO A 216 -27.40 -1.60 -16.30
C PRO A 216 -28.07 -2.15 -15.00
N GLY A 217 -27.29 -2.73 -14.07
CA GLY A 217 -27.78 -3.13 -12.73
C GLY A 217 -26.71 -3.48 -11.69
N HIS A 218 -26.45 -2.53 -10.78
CA HIS A 218 -25.91 -2.60 -9.41
C HIS A 218 -25.29 -3.89 -8.84
N GLY A 219 -24.05 -3.74 -8.31
CA GLY A 219 -23.66 -4.22 -6.97
C GLY A 219 -22.94 -5.57 -6.90
N GLY A 220 -21.61 -5.54 -6.75
CA GLY A 220 -20.82 -6.72 -6.38
C GLY A 220 -19.34 -6.42 -6.30
N ILE A 221 -18.84 -6.15 -5.09
CA ILE A 221 -17.42 -5.96 -4.78
C ILE A 221 -16.75 -7.35 -4.83
N GLY A 222 -16.32 -7.75 -6.02
CA GLY A 222 -15.46 -8.92 -6.25
C GLY A 222 -14.00 -8.48 -6.28
N GLY A 223 -13.16 -9.16 -5.51
CA GLY A 223 -11.75 -8.84 -5.32
C GLY A 223 -11.00 -8.66 -6.63
N VAL A 224 -10.47 -7.45 -6.82
CA VAL A 224 -9.49 -7.17 -7.88
C VAL A 224 -8.15 -7.68 -7.38
N VAL A 225 -7.78 -8.87 -7.83
CA VAL A 225 -6.37 -9.27 -7.89
C VAL A 225 -5.74 -8.39 -8.96
N SER A 226 -4.91 -7.46 -8.54
CA SER A 226 -4.15 -6.60 -9.44
C SER A 226 -3.08 -7.45 -10.15
N PRO A 227 -2.88 -7.33 -11.48
CA PRO A 227 -1.81 -8.02 -12.18
C PRO A 227 -0.48 -7.33 -11.86
N TYR A 228 0.30 -7.89 -10.93
CA TYR A 228 1.62 -7.39 -10.59
C TYR A 228 2.63 -7.71 -11.70
N SER A 229 2.92 -6.69 -12.51
CA SER A 229 4.12 -6.64 -13.35
C SER A 229 5.23 -5.94 -12.57
N GLY A 230 5.96 -6.71 -11.77
CA GLY A 230 7.19 -6.29 -11.10
C GLY A 230 8.03 -7.53 -10.84
N THR A 231 9.34 -7.44 -11.10
CA THR A 231 10.34 -8.42 -10.65
C THR A 231 9.98 -8.84 -9.22
N GLY A 232 9.75 -10.14 -8.93
CA GLY A 232 9.13 -10.67 -7.69
C GLY A 232 9.89 -10.39 -6.37
N GLN A 233 10.27 -9.15 -6.16
CA GLN A 233 11.00 -8.57 -5.05
C GLN A 233 10.06 -7.58 -4.35
N LEU A 234 9.85 -7.83 -3.06
CA LEU A 234 8.93 -7.09 -2.20
C LEU A 234 9.71 -6.05 -1.41
N ASN A 235 9.20 -4.82 -1.33
CA ASN A 235 9.84 -3.80 -0.51
C ASN A 235 9.53 -4.03 0.98
N PRO A 236 10.48 -3.71 1.88
CA PRO A 236 10.14 -3.61 3.30
C PRO A 236 9.11 -2.50 3.51
N SER A 237 8.23 -2.65 4.50
CA SER A 237 7.17 -1.69 4.82
C SER A 237 7.68 -0.26 5.03
N THR A 238 8.88 -0.13 5.62
CA THR A 238 9.59 1.13 5.88
C THR A 238 10.04 1.86 4.60
N ARG A 239 9.96 1.21 3.44
CA ARG A 239 10.28 1.74 2.11
C ARG A 239 9.16 1.49 1.10
N SER A 240 7.90 1.58 1.52
CA SER A 240 6.75 1.37 0.64
C SER A 240 5.90 2.62 0.48
N PHE A 241 5.67 3.03 -0.77
CA PHE A 241 4.72 4.09 -1.08
C PHE A 241 3.28 3.71 -0.75
N LYS A 242 2.92 2.42 -0.82
CA LYS A 242 1.59 1.92 -0.44
C LYS A 242 1.29 2.22 1.04
N ILE A 243 2.27 1.99 1.91
CA ILE A 243 2.12 2.27 3.35
C ILE A 243 2.03 3.78 3.63
N VAL A 244 2.84 4.59 2.94
CA VAL A 244 2.75 6.06 3.03
C VAL A 244 1.40 6.57 2.53
N THR A 245 0.79 5.90 1.55
CA THR A 245 -0.53 6.29 1.00
C THR A 245 -1.66 6.10 2.02
N GLU A 246 -1.62 5.04 2.82
CA GLU A 246 -2.66 4.74 3.83
C GLU A 246 -2.46 5.51 5.15
N SER A 247 -1.21 5.82 5.50
CA SER A 247 -0.84 6.42 6.79
C SER A 247 -1.56 7.75 7.12
N PRO A 248 -1.72 8.71 6.18
CA PRO A 248 -2.42 9.97 6.42
C PRO A 248 -3.85 9.82 6.94
N LEU A 249 -4.60 8.85 6.42
CA LEU A 249 -5.98 8.63 6.83
C LEU A 249 -6.05 8.13 8.28
N VAL A 250 -5.16 7.19 8.64
CA VAL A 250 -5.08 6.65 10.00
C VAL A 250 -4.64 7.74 10.98
N VAL A 251 -3.61 8.52 10.67
CA VAL A 251 -3.15 9.61 11.55
C VAL A 251 -4.23 10.69 11.71
N MET A 252 -4.90 11.08 10.62
CA MET A 252 -6.02 12.02 10.69
C MET A 252 -7.12 11.51 11.62
N PHE A 253 -7.50 10.24 11.50
CA PHE A 253 -8.47 9.61 12.39
C PHE A 253 -8.00 9.61 13.84
N LEU A 254 -6.73 9.27 14.11
CA LEU A 254 -6.18 9.26 15.47
C LEU A 254 -6.16 10.66 16.10
N PHE A 255 -5.83 11.71 15.34
CA PHE A 255 -5.89 13.09 15.83
C PHE A 255 -7.31 13.57 16.11
N GLN A 256 -8.30 13.11 15.36
CA GLN A 256 -9.71 13.38 15.69
C GLN A 256 -10.13 12.74 17.02
N LEU A 257 -9.51 11.64 17.41
CA LEU A 257 -9.94 10.81 18.54
C LEU A 257 -9.13 11.08 19.79
N TYR A 258 -7.88 11.48 19.62
CA TYR A 258 -6.98 11.90 20.69
C TYR A 258 -6.41 13.29 20.38
N PRO A 259 -7.21 14.37 20.50
CA PRO A 259 -6.78 15.73 20.12
C PRO A 259 -5.51 16.22 20.84
N LYS A 260 -5.24 15.68 22.04
CA LYS A 260 -4.03 15.98 22.81
C LYS A 260 -2.75 15.59 22.07
N LEU A 261 -2.78 14.54 21.25
CA LEU A 261 -1.61 14.08 20.49
C LEU A 261 -1.19 15.04 19.38
N VAL A 262 -2.11 15.90 18.92
CA VAL A 262 -1.81 16.86 17.84
C VAL A 262 -0.69 17.79 18.26
N GLN A 263 -0.80 18.43 19.43
CA GLN A 263 0.17 19.43 19.88
C GLN A 263 1.56 18.82 20.12
N THR A 264 1.61 17.57 20.56
CA THR A 264 2.86 16.84 20.83
C THR A 264 3.55 16.37 19.55
N ASN A 265 2.79 15.96 18.53
CA ASN A 265 3.34 15.28 17.35
C ASN A 265 3.47 16.16 16.11
N ILE A 266 2.58 17.14 15.90
CA ILE A 266 2.60 18.01 14.71
C ILE A 266 3.94 18.74 14.51
N PRO A 267 4.59 19.31 15.55
CA PRO A 267 5.87 19.99 15.37
C PRO A 267 6.97 19.13 14.72
N TYR A 268 6.91 17.80 14.92
CA TYR A 268 7.87 16.86 14.36
C TYR A 268 7.40 16.24 13.04
N LEU A 269 6.11 15.92 12.93
CA LEU A 269 5.54 15.28 11.76
C LEU A 269 5.42 16.23 10.57
N LEU A 270 4.97 17.47 10.82
CA LEU A 270 4.64 18.41 9.74
C LEU A 270 5.82 18.73 8.81
N PRO A 271 7.04 19.03 9.29
CA PRO A 271 8.18 19.26 8.40
C PRO A 271 8.50 18.05 7.51
N LEU A 272 8.27 16.84 8.01
CA LEU A 272 8.49 15.61 7.23
C LEU A 272 7.46 15.49 6.10
N LEU A 273 6.17 15.74 6.40
CA LEU A 273 5.10 15.73 5.37
C LEU A 273 5.39 16.74 4.25
N VAL A 274 5.76 17.97 4.62
CA VAL A 274 6.06 19.05 3.66
C VAL A 274 7.29 18.69 2.81
N SER A 275 8.34 18.15 3.44
CA SER A 275 9.52 17.67 2.72
C SER A 275 9.17 16.56 1.72
N SER A 276 8.33 15.60 2.12
CA SER A 276 7.94 14.48 1.25
C SER A 276 7.13 14.88 0.03
N ILE A 277 6.18 15.83 0.15
CA ILE A 277 5.42 16.32 -1.01
C ILE A 277 6.27 17.17 -1.96
N SER A 278 7.38 17.73 -1.47
CA SER A 278 8.28 18.58 -2.26
C SER A 278 9.21 17.78 -3.19
N ILE A 279 9.29 16.46 -3.01
CA ILE A 279 10.14 15.60 -3.84
C ILE A 279 9.55 15.48 -5.24
N THR A 280 10.27 15.92 -6.27
CA THR A 280 9.75 15.85 -7.64
C THR A 280 9.70 14.41 -8.18
N GLY A 281 10.68 13.58 -7.79
CA GLY A 281 10.92 12.26 -8.37
C GLY A 281 11.78 12.35 -9.64
N PRO A 282 12.02 11.23 -10.35
CA PRO A 282 12.81 11.22 -11.57
C PRO A 282 12.09 11.92 -12.73
N GLU A 283 12.81 12.76 -13.48
CA GLU A 283 12.25 13.48 -14.65
C GLU A 283 11.90 12.55 -15.82
N LYS A 284 12.66 11.46 -15.99
CA LYS A 284 12.44 10.46 -17.04
C LYS A 284 12.04 9.14 -16.40
N VAL A 285 10.76 8.81 -16.50
CA VAL A 285 10.21 7.55 -15.97
C VAL A 285 10.18 6.52 -17.09
N SER A 286 10.98 5.45 -16.94
CA SER A 286 10.93 4.30 -17.86
C SER A 286 9.57 3.59 -17.78
N ASN A 287 9.14 2.90 -18.85
CA ASN A 287 7.85 2.20 -18.86
C ASN A 287 7.70 1.20 -17.68
N ASN A 288 8.81 0.59 -17.26
CA ASN A 288 8.83 -0.38 -16.16
C ASN A 288 8.73 0.27 -14.76
N GLN A 289 9.00 1.57 -14.66
CA GLN A 289 8.94 2.34 -13.41
C GLN A 289 7.67 3.19 -13.28
N LYS A 290 6.80 3.17 -14.30
CA LYS A 290 5.53 3.90 -14.29
C LYS A 290 4.63 3.51 -13.10
N PRO A 291 4.46 2.23 -12.73
CA PRO A 291 3.64 1.86 -11.57
C PRO A 291 4.15 2.50 -10.28
N GLN A 292 5.46 2.44 -10.03
CA GLN A 292 6.11 3.00 -8.84
C GLN A 292 6.03 4.54 -8.82
N PHE A 293 6.09 5.18 -9.99
CA PHE A 293 5.89 6.63 -10.10
C PHE A 293 4.44 7.03 -9.79
N VAL A 294 3.46 6.24 -10.25
CA VAL A 294 2.05 6.44 -9.90
C VAL A 294 1.85 6.27 -8.39
N GLU A 295 2.47 5.28 -7.76
CA GLU A 295 2.43 5.08 -6.30
C GLU A 295 3.09 6.24 -5.53
N LEU A 296 4.26 6.73 -5.98
CA LEU A 296 4.90 7.91 -5.41
C LEU A 296 3.94 9.12 -5.44
N LYS A 297 3.36 9.42 -6.60
CA LYS A 297 2.44 10.55 -6.75
C LYS A 297 1.17 10.36 -5.92
N GLY A 298 0.65 9.14 -5.84
CA GLY A 298 -0.48 8.80 -4.97
C GLY A 298 -0.16 9.08 -3.48
N ALA A 299 0.99 8.64 -3.00
CA ALA A 299 1.45 8.88 -1.63
C ALA A 299 1.59 10.39 -1.32
N GLN A 300 2.14 11.17 -2.26
CA GLN A 300 2.28 12.61 -2.13
C GLN A 300 0.92 13.32 -2.10
N VAL A 301 -0.03 12.92 -2.94
CA VAL A 301 -1.38 13.50 -2.97
C VAL A 301 -2.17 13.16 -1.70
N LYS A 302 -2.05 11.95 -1.17
CA LYS A 302 -2.64 11.59 0.13
C LYS A 302 -2.03 12.39 1.28
N THR A 303 -0.72 12.57 1.25
CA THR A 303 0.01 13.41 2.23
C THR A 303 -0.47 14.86 2.16
N LEU A 304 -0.61 15.41 0.95
CA LEU A 304 -1.15 16.74 0.71
C LEU A 304 -2.60 16.86 1.20
N SER A 305 -3.43 15.85 0.97
CA SER A 305 -4.80 15.81 1.48
C SER A 305 -4.83 15.94 3.00
N PHE A 306 -3.92 15.27 3.70
CA PHE A 306 -3.78 15.44 5.15
C PHE A 306 -3.24 16.81 5.58
N LEU A 307 -2.30 17.40 4.83
CA LEU A 307 -1.87 18.78 5.05
C LEU A 307 -3.05 19.77 4.90
N THR A 308 -3.94 19.57 3.94
CA THR A 308 -5.14 20.41 3.80
C THR A 308 -6.17 20.21 4.93
N TYR A 309 -6.23 19.01 5.52
CA TYR A 309 -6.97 18.80 6.77
C TYR A 309 -6.37 19.64 7.92
N LEU A 310 -5.05 19.59 8.10
CA LEU A 310 -4.34 20.36 9.13
C LEU A 310 -4.46 21.87 8.91
N LEU A 311 -4.51 22.31 7.65
CA LEU A 311 -4.75 23.71 7.31
C LEU A 311 -6.10 24.21 7.83
N LYS A 312 -7.13 23.36 7.87
CA LYS A 312 -8.46 23.72 8.36
C LYS A 312 -8.54 23.77 9.88
N THR A 313 -7.86 22.85 10.58
CA THR A 313 -7.99 22.67 12.03
C THR A 313 -6.86 23.32 12.83
N HIS A 314 -5.68 23.46 12.23
CA HIS A 314 -4.42 23.83 12.89
C HIS A 314 -3.57 24.75 11.99
N ALA A 315 -4.20 25.76 11.38
CA ALA A 315 -3.61 26.65 10.38
C ALA A 315 -2.29 27.30 10.82
N ASP A 316 -2.12 27.61 12.11
CA ASP A 316 -0.93 28.29 12.63
C ASP A 316 0.36 27.47 12.47
N TYR A 317 0.26 26.14 12.48
CA TYR A 317 1.41 25.27 12.18
C TYR A 317 1.73 25.24 10.68
N ILE A 318 0.73 25.42 9.81
CA ILE A 318 0.88 25.33 8.35
C ILE A 318 1.43 26.61 7.73
N LYS A 319 1.04 27.79 8.25
CA LYS A 319 1.44 29.11 7.71
C LYS A 319 2.94 29.25 7.44
N PRO A 320 3.88 28.81 8.31
CA PRO A 320 5.32 28.90 8.05
C PRO A 320 5.80 28.10 6.82
N HIS A 321 5.00 27.14 6.34
CA HIS A 321 5.32 26.26 5.22
C HIS A 321 4.55 26.60 3.94
N GLU A 322 3.81 27.70 3.91
CA GLU A 322 2.94 28.14 2.81
C GLU A 322 3.63 28.04 1.44
N GLU A 323 4.78 28.69 1.27
CA GLU A 323 5.49 28.74 -0.02
C GLU A 323 5.90 27.36 -0.52
N SER A 324 6.41 26.50 0.38
CA SER A 324 6.83 25.14 0.03
C SER A 324 5.66 24.27 -0.38
N ILE A 325 4.52 24.38 0.32
CA ILE A 325 3.29 23.64 0.01
C ILE A 325 2.74 24.10 -1.35
N CYS A 326 2.64 25.40 -1.60
CA CYS A 326 2.17 25.95 -2.86
C CYS A 326 3.04 25.52 -4.05
N LYS A 327 4.38 25.60 -3.93
CA LYS A 327 5.30 25.11 -4.97
C LYS A 327 5.13 23.61 -5.23
N SER A 328 4.96 22.81 -4.17
CA SER A 328 4.75 21.38 -4.28
C SER A 328 3.44 21.05 -5.01
N ILE A 329 2.35 21.77 -4.72
CA ILE A 329 1.07 21.58 -5.41
C ILE A 329 1.21 21.80 -6.92
N VAL A 330 1.87 22.88 -7.32
CA VAL A 330 2.07 23.19 -8.75
C VAL A 330 2.93 22.13 -9.43
N ASN A 331 4.04 21.73 -8.80
CA ASN A 331 4.89 20.65 -9.33
C ASN A 331 4.12 19.34 -9.48
N LEU A 332 3.34 18.98 -8.46
CA LEU A 332 2.54 17.77 -8.45
C LEU A 332 1.41 17.81 -9.51
N LEU A 333 0.80 18.97 -9.77
CA LEU A 333 -0.18 19.15 -10.86
C LEU A 333 0.47 18.93 -12.23
N VAL A 334 1.64 19.52 -12.46
CA VAL A 334 2.40 19.40 -13.72
C VAL A 334 2.87 17.96 -13.96
N THR A 335 3.25 17.27 -12.89
CA THR A 335 3.77 15.89 -12.94
C THR A 335 2.72 14.83 -12.61
N CYS A 336 1.44 15.19 -12.61
CA CYS A 336 0.36 14.30 -12.23
C CYS A 336 0.21 13.15 -13.25
N PRO A 337 0.19 11.88 -12.81
CA PRO A 337 0.01 10.76 -13.72
C PRO A 337 -1.42 10.72 -14.28
N ASP A 338 -1.63 9.96 -15.36
CA ASP A 338 -2.92 9.73 -16.01
C ASP A 338 -3.94 8.92 -15.16
N SER A 339 -3.74 8.81 -13.85
CA SER A 339 -4.66 8.17 -12.92
C SER A 339 -5.81 9.12 -12.56
N VAL A 340 -7.05 8.72 -12.87
CA VAL A 340 -8.26 9.50 -12.55
C VAL A 340 -8.39 9.72 -11.04
N SER A 341 -8.08 8.71 -10.22
CA SER A 341 -8.20 8.81 -8.76
C SER A 341 -7.24 9.85 -8.19
N ILE A 342 -5.97 9.83 -8.63
CA ILE A 342 -4.95 10.77 -8.14
C ILE A 342 -5.31 12.20 -8.55
N ARG A 343 -5.72 12.39 -9.81
CA ARG A 343 -6.15 13.69 -10.32
C ARG A 343 -7.32 14.27 -9.53
N LYS A 344 -8.34 13.46 -9.24
CA LYS A 344 -9.49 13.88 -8.43
C LYS A 344 -9.05 14.36 -7.04
N GLU A 345 -8.24 13.58 -6.35
CA GLU A 345 -7.76 13.93 -5.00
C GLU A 345 -6.86 15.18 -5.01
N MET A 346 -6.00 15.32 -6.02
CA MET A 346 -5.17 16.51 -6.23
C MET A 346 -6.03 17.78 -6.33
N LEU A 347 -7.08 17.75 -7.15
CA LEU A 347 -7.96 18.90 -7.34
C LEU A 347 -8.76 19.24 -6.09
N ILE A 348 -9.17 18.23 -5.31
CA ILE A 348 -9.81 18.46 -4.00
C ILE A 348 -8.83 19.19 -3.07
N ALA A 349 -7.57 18.76 -3.01
CA ALA A 349 -6.55 19.43 -2.21
C ALA A 349 -6.29 20.87 -2.69
N LEU A 350 -6.16 21.08 -4.00
CA LEU A 350 -6.02 22.43 -4.60
C LEU A 350 -7.20 23.32 -4.23
N LYS A 351 -8.44 22.82 -4.32
CA LYS A 351 -9.65 23.56 -3.92
C LYS A 351 -9.57 24.04 -2.48
N HIS A 352 -9.13 23.18 -1.56
CA HIS A 352 -8.99 23.53 -0.15
C HIS A 352 -7.96 24.63 0.06
N VAL A 353 -6.83 24.58 -0.65
CA VAL A 353 -5.81 25.63 -0.59
C VAL A 353 -6.31 26.95 -1.16
N LEU A 354 -6.97 26.95 -2.33
CA LEU A 354 -7.56 28.15 -2.93
C LEU A 354 -8.64 28.81 -2.04
N SER A 355 -9.33 28.00 -1.22
CA SER A 355 -10.34 28.45 -0.28
C SER A 355 -9.77 28.91 1.07
N SER A 356 -8.45 28.95 1.22
CA SER A 356 -7.76 29.26 2.48
C SER A 356 -6.88 30.51 2.39
N ASP A 357 -6.36 30.96 3.53
CA ASP A 357 -5.48 32.13 3.60
C ASP A 357 -4.10 31.91 2.93
N ILE A 358 -3.62 30.66 2.84
CA ILE A 358 -2.34 30.32 2.21
C ILE A 358 -2.38 30.34 0.67
N ARG A 359 -3.53 30.71 0.07
CA ARG A 359 -3.65 30.85 -1.39
C ARG A 359 -2.71 31.93 -1.97
N ARG A 360 -2.25 32.87 -1.15
CA ARG A 360 -1.34 33.95 -1.55
C ARG A 360 -0.01 33.39 -2.06
N GLY A 361 0.46 32.29 -1.48
CA GLY A 361 1.63 31.54 -1.96
C GLY A 361 1.50 30.97 -3.38
N LEU A 362 0.29 30.89 -3.94
CA LEU A 362 0.07 30.47 -5.33
C LEU A 362 0.24 31.62 -6.34
N PHE A 363 0.19 32.89 -5.90
CA PHE A 363 0.22 34.03 -6.82
C PHE A 363 1.47 34.09 -7.71
N PRO A 364 2.69 33.83 -7.20
CA PRO A 364 3.89 33.79 -8.03
C PRO A 364 3.93 32.61 -9.03
N LEU A 365 2.99 31.66 -8.93
CA LEU A 365 2.97 30.43 -9.71
C LEU A 365 1.76 30.35 -10.67
N ILE A 366 0.97 31.43 -10.76
CA ILE A 366 -0.25 31.49 -11.57
C ILE A 366 0.04 31.17 -13.04
N ASP A 367 1.12 31.70 -13.60
CA ASP A 367 1.46 31.46 -15.02
C ASP A 367 1.66 29.97 -15.32
N THR A 368 2.18 29.20 -14.35
CA THR A 368 2.32 27.75 -14.49
C THR A 368 0.98 27.02 -14.32
N LEU A 369 0.11 27.51 -13.42
CA LEU A 369 -1.25 26.95 -13.26
C LEU A 369 -2.14 27.19 -14.48
N LEU A 370 -1.86 28.25 -15.25
CA LEU A 370 -2.55 28.60 -16.48
C LEU A 370 -1.94 27.95 -17.74
N ASP A 371 -0.87 27.15 -17.61
CA ASP A 371 -0.34 26.36 -18.73
C ASP A 371 -1.40 25.38 -19.25
N GLU A 372 -1.44 25.13 -20.56
CA GLU A 372 -2.49 24.32 -21.24
C GLU A 372 -2.63 22.93 -20.62
N ARG A 373 -1.51 22.36 -20.14
CA ARG A 373 -1.49 21.06 -19.45
C ARG A 373 -2.25 21.08 -18.13
N CYS A 374 -2.05 22.11 -17.31
CA CYS A 374 -2.76 22.30 -16.05
C CYS A 374 -4.24 22.64 -16.31
N GLN A 375 -4.51 23.49 -17.30
CA GLN A 375 -5.88 23.83 -17.70
C GLN A 375 -6.66 22.61 -18.19
N HIS A 376 -6.07 21.76 -19.03
CA HIS A 376 -6.73 20.53 -19.48
C HIS A 376 -7.02 19.58 -18.30
N LEU A 377 -6.11 19.48 -17.33
CA LEU A 377 -6.32 18.69 -16.10
C LEU A 377 -7.51 19.20 -15.28
N ILE A 378 -7.63 20.52 -15.15
CA ILE A 378 -8.69 21.20 -14.40
C ILE A 378 -10.03 21.09 -15.17
N PHE A 379 -10.01 21.34 -16.48
CA PHE A 379 -11.18 21.41 -17.34
C PHE A 379 -11.85 20.04 -17.58
N VAL A 380 -11.06 18.97 -17.80
CA VAL A 380 -11.57 17.60 -18.01
C VAL A 380 -12.38 17.08 -16.82
N LEU A 381 -12.10 17.58 -15.62
CA LEU A 381 -12.80 17.17 -14.40
C LEU A 381 -13.89 18.16 -13.95
N GLU A 382 -13.84 19.44 -14.34
CA GLU A 382 -14.99 20.37 -14.20
C GLU A 382 -16.22 19.91 -14.99
N PHE A 383 -16.05 19.15 -16.07
CA PHE A 383 -17.18 18.57 -16.82
C PHE A 383 -17.78 17.31 -16.19
N ASN A 384 -17.02 16.59 -15.36
CA ASN A 384 -17.45 15.35 -14.70
C ASN A 384 -17.91 15.53 -13.25
N PHE A 385 -17.55 16.66 -12.62
CA PHE A 385 -17.99 17.04 -11.28
C PHE A 385 -18.40 18.51 -11.32
N PRO A 386 -19.50 18.94 -10.68
CA PRO A 386 -19.89 20.35 -10.64
C PRO A 386 -18.89 21.13 -9.79
N LEU A 387 -17.75 21.44 -10.39
CA LEU A 387 -16.61 22.16 -9.84
C LEU A 387 -16.46 23.53 -10.51
N CYS A 388 -17.53 24.12 -11.08
CA CYS A 388 -17.55 25.49 -11.63
C CYS A 388 -16.94 26.58 -10.72
N PHE A 389 -16.72 26.27 -9.44
CA PHE A 389 -16.05 27.12 -8.48
C PHE A 389 -14.53 27.23 -8.70
N LEU A 390 -13.83 26.26 -9.31
CA LEU A 390 -12.38 26.33 -9.43
C LEU A 390 -11.96 27.38 -10.45
N SER A 391 -12.56 27.36 -11.64
CA SER A 391 -12.37 28.40 -12.66
C SER A 391 -12.71 29.79 -12.12
N CYS A 392 -13.86 29.95 -11.43
CA CYS A 392 -14.23 31.22 -10.80
C CYS A 392 -13.31 31.62 -9.63
N SER A 393 -12.75 30.68 -8.88
CA SER A 393 -11.81 30.98 -7.78
C SER A 393 -10.41 31.33 -8.29
N LEU A 394 -9.97 30.72 -9.39
CA LEU A 394 -8.75 31.12 -10.09
C LEU A 394 -8.91 32.50 -10.74
N LEU A 395 -10.09 32.81 -11.27
CA LEU A 395 -10.46 34.14 -11.78
C LEU A 395 -10.61 35.18 -10.66
N SER A 396 -11.05 34.79 -9.45
CA SER A 396 -11.14 35.71 -8.31
C SER A 396 -9.80 35.95 -7.61
N VAL A 397 -8.82 35.05 -7.77
CA VAL A 397 -7.42 35.31 -7.43
C VAL A 397 -6.83 36.44 -8.32
N TRP A 398 -7.44 36.69 -9.48
CA TRP A 398 -7.03 37.69 -10.46
C TRP A 398 -7.58 39.11 -10.18
N GLY A 399 -8.50 39.29 -9.23
CA GLY A 399 -9.09 40.57 -8.85
C GLY A 399 -8.85 40.92 -7.39
#